data_AF-A0AAN4PZW9-F1
#
_entry.id   AF-A0AAN4PZW9-F1
#
_cell.length_a   1.000
_cell.length_b   1.000
_cell.length_c   1.000
_cell.angle_alpha   90.00
_cell.angle_beta   90.00
_cell.angle_gamma   90.00
#
_symmetry.space_group_name_H-M   'P 1'
#
loop_
_entity.id
_entity.type
_entity.pdbx_description
1 polymer ?
#
loop_
_entity_poly.entity_id
_entity_poly.type
_entity_poly.pdbx_seq_one_letter_code
_entity_poly.pdbx_strand_id
1 'polypeptide(L)'
;MIYAVEGSGTANPHATTGYIALPHTDHISQYNEALLGGLAAERWVTLHEYGHHYQTSYNSYGPFGEVTVNLYALAVSLHYKNEYTYVFPDRWSGTVNWLALPRTAKTYGAPESDPQAMLEQLRKGLGEGFMPAWHRYIRENPSKAPGLKYFVLSACLAAKRNLTEFFADWGLLKVTDTEVWNAVSALGFPYPSQRLSAIRPYRD
;
A
#
# COMPACT_ATOMS: atom_id res chain seq x y z
N MET A 1 -7.39 12.40 -19.00
CA MET A 1 -7.54 11.04 -19.58
C MET A 1 -6.21 10.34 -19.39
N ILE A 2 -6.20 9.09 -18.93
CA ILE A 2 -4.99 8.27 -18.81
C ILE A 2 -5.07 7.21 -19.91
N TYR A 3 -4.01 7.08 -20.71
CA TYR A 3 -3.94 6.10 -21.81
C TYR A 3 -3.05 4.93 -21.41
N ALA A 4 -3.37 3.72 -21.86
CA ALA A 4 -2.42 2.61 -21.88
C ALA A 4 -1.87 2.49 -23.30
N VAL A 5 -0.55 2.38 -23.44
CA VAL A 5 0.15 2.30 -24.73
C VAL A 5 1.16 1.17 -24.71
N GLU A 6 1.49 0.65 -25.90
CA GLU A 6 2.64 -0.23 -26.07
C GLU A 6 3.94 0.59 -25.98
N GLY A 7 4.90 0.11 -25.19
CA GLY A 7 6.21 0.73 -24.99
C GLY A 7 7.36 -0.14 -25.54
N SER A 8 8.60 0.34 -25.38
CA SER A 8 9.79 -0.44 -25.75
C SER A 8 9.83 -1.78 -25.04
N GLY A 9 10.09 -2.87 -25.77
CA GLY A 9 10.24 -4.21 -25.19
C GLY A 9 11.47 -4.36 -24.26
N THR A 10 12.38 -3.40 -24.26
CA THR A 10 13.54 -3.36 -23.35
C THR A 10 13.31 -2.53 -22.09
N ALA A 11 12.18 -1.83 -21.98
CA ALA A 11 11.82 -1.07 -20.81
C ALA A 11 10.97 -1.91 -19.86
N ASN A 12 10.98 -1.56 -18.56
CA ASN A 12 9.98 -2.06 -17.63
C ASN A 12 8.64 -1.36 -17.88
N PRO A 13 7.52 -1.99 -17.47
CA PRO A 13 6.26 -1.26 -17.37
C PRO A 13 6.45 -0.04 -16.47
N HIS A 14 5.82 1.07 -16.86
CA HIS A 14 5.91 2.32 -16.10
C HIS A 14 4.72 3.22 -16.39
N ALA A 15 4.47 4.13 -15.46
CA ALA A 15 3.49 5.20 -15.57
C ALA A 15 4.16 6.58 -15.48
N THR A 16 3.62 7.53 -16.24
CA THR A 16 3.98 8.95 -16.13
C THR A 16 2.80 9.81 -16.58
N THR A 17 3.01 11.12 -16.71
CA THR A 17 1.95 12.10 -16.96
C THR A 17 1.05 11.70 -18.14
N GLY A 18 -0.13 11.16 -17.80
CA GLY A 18 -1.20 10.86 -18.74
C GLY A 18 -1.12 9.50 -19.44
N TYR A 19 -0.14 8.65 -19.13
CA TYR A 19 -0.10 7.31 -19.72
C TYR A 19 0.60 6.23 -18.87
N ILE A 20 0.25 4.99 -19.17
CA ILE A 20 0.90 3.74 -18.76
C ILE A 20 1.53 3.13 -20.01
N ALA A 21 2.83 2.83 -19.97
CA ALA A 21 3.50 2.07 -21.01
C ALA A 21 3.69 0.63 -20.56
N LEU A 22 3.17 -0.30 -21.37
CA LEU A 22 3.36 -1.73 -21.20
C LEU A 22 4.36 -2.23 -22.25
N PRO A 23 5.43 -2.95 -21.89
CA PRO A 23 6.47 -3.34 -22.85
C PRO A 23 5.94 -4.23 -23.96
N HIS A 24 6.41 -4.01 -25.18
CA HIS A 24 6.21 -4.95 -26.28
C HIS A 24 6.84 -6.31 -25.97
N THR A 25 6.12 -7.40 -26.28
CA THR A 25 6.64 -8.76 -26.26
C THR A 25 6.33 -9.47 -27.58
N ASP A 26 7.22 -10.36 -28.00
CA ASP A 26 7.10 -11.19 -29.22
C ASP A 26 6.18 -12.41 -29.05
N HIS A 27 5.61 -12.56 -27.85
CA HIS A 27 4.64 -13.58 -27.47
C HIS A 27 3.51 -12.94 -26.66
N ILE A 28 2.38 -13.66 -26.52
CA ILE A 28 1.27 -13.20 -25.67
C ILE A 28 1.72 -13.22 -24.21
N SER A 29 1.82 -12.03 -23.62
CA SER A 29 2.15 -11.83 -22.22
C SER A 29 1.05 -11.07 -21.48
N GLN A 30 1.20 -10.92 -20.16
CA GLN A 30 0.34 -10.06 -19.33
C GLN A 30 0.20 -8.63 -19.88
N TYR A 31 1.19 -8.14 -20.64
CA TYR A 31 1.19 -6.81 -21.25
C TYR A 31 0.22 -6.72 -22.43
N ASN A 32 0.26 -7.68 -23.36
CA ASN A 32 -0.68 -7.71 -24.49
C ASN A 32 -2.10 -8.02 -24.03
N GLU A 33 -2.26 -8.91 -23.05
CA GLU A 33 -3.57 -9.24 -22.47
C GLU A 33 -4.23 -8.01 -21.83
N ALA A 34 -3.44 -7.20 -21.12
CA ALA A 34 -3.88 -5.93 -20.57
C ALA A 34 -4.27 -4.91 -21.66
N LEU A 35 -3.40 -4.70 -22.65
CA LEU A 35 -3.57 -3.63 -23.64
C LEU A 35 -4.61 -3.95 -24.72
N LEU A 36 -4.59 -5.18 -25.23
CA LEU A 36 -5.35 -5.61 -26.40
C LEU A 36 -6.38 -6.70 -26.08
N GLY A 37 -6.14 -7.49 -25.03
CA GLY A 37 -7.01 -8.60 -24.63
C GLY A 37 -8.26 -8.19 -23.86
N GLY A 38 -8.41 -6.90 -23.53
CA GLY A 38 -9.52 -6.41 -22.70
C GLY A 38 -9.41 -6.82 -21.24
N LEU A 39 -8.24 -7.27 -20.79
CA LEU A 39 -8.02 -7.78 -19.43
C LEU A 39 -7.33 -6.75 -18.50
N ALA A 40 -7.46 -5.46 -18.79
CA ALA A 40 -6.81 -4.38 -18.04
C ALA A 40 -7.18 -4.38 -16.54
N ALA A 41 -8.40 -4.81 -16.18
CA ALA A 41 -8.85 -4.89 -14.79
C ALA A 41 -8.41 -6.18 -14.08
N GLU A 42 -8.02 -7.21 -14.84
CA GLU A 42 -7.55 -8.51 -14.35
C GLU A 42 -6.02 -8.64 -14.35
N ARG A 43 -5.30 -7.63 -14.85
CA ARG A 43 -3.83 -7.64 -14.93
C ARG A 43 -3.23 -6.67 -13.93
N TRP A 44 -2.48 -7.23 -12.97
CA TRP A 44 -1.82 -6.50 -11.90
C TRP A 44 -0.96 -5.36 -12.45
N VAL A 45 -0.19 -5.61 -13.49
CA VAL A 45 0.70 -4.60 -14.08
C VAL A 45 -0.06 -3.32 -14.43
N THR A 46 -1.21 -3.40 -15.09
CA THR A 46 -1.99 -2.20 -15.46
C THR A 46 -2.50 -1.48 -14.23
N LEU A 47 -2.98 -2.21 -13.23
CA LEU A 47 -3.49 -1.62 -11.99
C LEU A 47 -2.39 -1.01 -11.12
N HIS A 48 -1.20 -1.62 -11.11
CA HIS A 48 0.00 -1.14 -10.46
C HIS A 48 0.43 0.21 -11.05
N GLU A 49 0.59 0.25 -12.37
CA GLU A 49 0.95 1.47 -13.10
C GLU A 49 -0.14 2.56 -13.01
N TYR A 50 -1.41 2.16 -13.02
CA TYR A 50 -2.50 3.08 -12.76
C TYR A 50 -2.37 3.69 -11.35
N GLY A 51 -1.98 2.90 -10.36
CA GLY A 51 -1.77 3.35 -8.99
C GLY A 51 -0.71 4.44 -8.84
N HIS A 52 0.38 4.39 -9.63
CA HIS A 52 1.41 5.43 -9.61
C HIS A 52 0.86 6.84 -9.93
N HIS A 53 -0.20 6.95 -10.73
CA HIS A 53 -0.82 8.24 -11.05
C HIS A 53 -1.49 8.91 -9.83
N TYR A 54 -1.83 8.14 -8.82
CA TYR A 54 -2.58 8.60 -7.64
C TYR A 54 -1.77 8.57 -6.34
N GLN A 55 -0.54 8.04 -6.40
CA GLN A 55 0.43 8.23 -5.36
C GLN A 55 0.82 9.69 -5.22
N THR A 56 1.25 10.04 -4.02
CA THR A 56 1.81 11.33 -3.65
C THR A 56 3.14 11.07 -2.96
N SER A 57 4.06 12.03 -2.97
CA SER A 57 5.33 11.91 -2.25
C SER A 57 5.17 11.59 -0.75
N TYR A 58 4.00 11.85 -0.16
CA TYR A 58 3.72 11.61 1.25
C TYR A 58 3.31 10.16 1.57
N ASN A 59 2.45 9.55 0.76
CA ASN A 59 2.07 8.14 0.93
C ASN A 59 3.02 7.17 0.21
N SER A 60 3.92 7.66 -0.65
CA SER A 60 4.97 6.85 -1.28
C SER A 60 6.36 7.07 -0.69
N TYR A 61 6.48 7.76 0.46
CA TYR A 61 7.78 8.06 1.06
C TYR A 61 8.57 6.77 1.36
N GLY A 62 9.90 6.81 1.19
CA GLY A 62 10.79 5.72 1.59
C GLY A 62 10.35 4.35 1.04
N PRO A 63 10.05 3.36 1.91
CA PRO A 63 9.74 2.00 1.48
C PRO A 63 8.37 1.84 0.80
N PHE A 64 7.59 2.92 0.67
CA PHE A 64 6.22 2.85 0.14
C PHE A 64 6.09 3.11 -1.36
N GLY A 65 7.19 3.46 -2.04
CA GLY A 65 7.24 3.75 -3.48
C GLY A 65 6.49 2.74 -4.34
N GLU A 66 6.83 1.46 -4.20
CA GLU A 66 6.19 0.36 -4.96
C GLU A 66 5.09 -0.37 -4.18
N VAL A 67 4.73 0.14 -3.00
CA VAL A 67 3.76 -0.52 -2.11
C VAL A 67 2.41 0.17 -2.21
N THR A 68 2.33 1.48 -2.01
CA THR A 68 1.04 2.18 -1.95
C THR A 68 0.35 2.31 -3.31
N VAL A 69 1.08 2.11 -4.43
CA VAL A 69 0.47 1.94 -5.77
C VAL A 69 -0.52 0.79 -5.77
N ASN A 70 -0.24 -0.26 -4.99
CA ASN A 70 -1.04 -1.48 -5.03
C ASN A 70 -2.36 -1.34 -4.27
N LEU A 71 -2.60 -0.23 -3.56
CA LEU A 71 -3.91 0.08 -2.98
C LEU A 71 -5.01 0.12 -4.04
N TYR A 72 -4.67 0.60 -5.25
CA TYR A 72 -5.60 0.69 -6.36
C TYR A 72 -5.86 -0.69 -6.97
N ALA A 73 -4.81 -1.51 -7.11
CA ALA A 73 -4.95 -2.91 -7.54
C ALA A 73 -5.78 -3.75 -6.56
N LEU A 74 -5.60 -3.55 -5.25
CA LEU A 74 -6.38 -4.17 -4.19
C LEU A 74 -7.84 -3.70 -4.19
N ALA A 75 -8.10 -2.42 -4.43
CA ALA A 75 -9.46 -1.91 -4.52
C ALA A 75 -10.22 -2.51 -5.71
N VAL A 76 -9.56 -2.63 -6.87
CA VAL A 76 -10.15 -3.28 -8.06
C VAL A 76 -10.32 -4.79 -7.82
N SER A 77 -9.42 -5.43 -7.07
CA SER A 77 -9.50 -6.87 -6.79
C SER A 77 -10.72 -7.29 -5.97
N LEU A 78 -11.41 -6.33 -5.34
CA LEU A 78 -12.69 -6.56 -4.69
C LEU A 78 -13.82 -6.90 -5.69
N HIS A 79 -13.65 -6.53 -6.96
CA HIS A 79 -14.64 -6.68 -8.03
C HIS A 79 -14.17 -7.57 -9.18
N TYR A 80 -12.86 -7.57 -9.49
CA TYR A 80 -12.26 -8.33 -10.59
C TYR A 80 -11.13 -9.21 -10.06
N LYS A 81 -11.06 -10.48 -10.47
CA LYS A 81 -9.94 -11.33 -10.06
C LYS A 81 -8.67 -10.94 -10.83
N ASN A 82 -7.57 -10.79 -10.12
CA ASN A 82 -6.24 -10.56 -10.68
C ASN A 82 -5.20 -11.46 -10.00
N GLU A 83 -3.93 -11.37 -10.41
CA GLU A 83 -2.83 -12.22 -9.92
C GLU A 83 -2.73 -12.19 -8.38
N TYR A 84 -2.98 -11.03 -7.78
CA TYR A 84 -2.96 -10.85 -6.32
C TYR A 84 -4.06 -11.59 -5.57
N THR A 85 -5.15 -11.97 -6.24
CA THR A 85 -6.19 -12.83 -5.63
C THR A 85 -5.60 -14.13 -5.11
N TYR A 86 -4.57 -14.67 -5.77
CA TYR A 86 -3.95 -15.93 -5.40
C TYR A 86 -2.58 -15.76 -4.73
N VAL A 87 -1.79 -14.77 -5.17
CA VAL A 87 -0.42 -14.56 -4.67
C VAL A 87 -0.39 -14.10 -3.21
N PHE A 88 -1.33 -13.25 -2.79
CA PHE A 88 -1.30 -12.66 -1.46
C PHE A 88 -1.70 -13.62 -0.33
N PRO A 89 -2.74 -14.45 -0.47
CA PRO A 89 -3.05 -15.50 0.52
C PRO A 89 -1.85 -16.40 0.84
N ASP A 90 -1.06 -16.79 -0.17
CA ASP A 90 0.11 -17.68 0.02
C ASP A 90 1.22 -17.03 0.84
N ARG A 91 1.41 -15.70 0.72
CA ARG A 91 2.42 -14.94 1.49
C ARG A 91 2.05 -14.79 2.96
N TRP A 92 0.76 -14.87 3.29
CA TRP A 92 0.26 -14.52 4.62
C TRP A 92 0.87 -15.37 5.75
N SER A 93 1.07 -16.66 5.52
CA SER A 93 1.63 -17.56 6.54
C SER A 93 3.02 -17.13 7.00
N GLY A 94 3.90 -16.73 6.07
CA GLY A 94 5.22 -16.17 6.38
C GLY A 94 5.12 -14.87 7.17
N THR A 95 4.19 -14.00 6.77
CA THR A 95 3.96 -12.73 7.47
C THR A 95 3.42 -12.92 8.89
N VAL A 96 2.58 -13.92 9.15
CA VAL A 96 2.12 -14.26 10.51
C VAL A 96 3.30 -14.65 11.40
N ASN A 97 4.19 -15.53 10.90
CA ASN A 97 5.38 -15.94 11.65
C ASN A 97 6.30 -14.75 11.93
N TRP A 98 6.46 -13.86 10.95
CA TRP A 98 7.23 -12.64 11.11
C TRP A 98 6.57 -11.65 12.11
N LEU A 99 5.25 -11.49 12.07
CA LEU A 99 4.49 -10.66 13.02
C LEU A 99 4.55 -11.19 14.46
N ALA A 100 4.83 -12.47 14.66
CA ALA A 100 5.02 -13.05 15.99
C ALA A 100 6.37 -12.70 16.65
N LEU A 101 7.35 -12.20 15.87
CA LEU A 101 8.65 -11.80 16.39
C LEU A 101 8.55 -10.60 17.36
N PRO A 102 9.50 -10.43 18.29
CA PRO A 102 9.59 -9.20 19.08
C PRO A 102 9.85 -7.99 18.18
N ARG A 103 9.31 -6.82 18.53
CA ARG A 103 9.45 -5.57 17.73
C ARG A 103 10.90 -5.21 17.41
N THR A 104 11.83 -5.53 18.30
CA THR A 104 13.27 -5.28 18.13
C THR A 104 13.90 -6.10 17.00
N ALA A 105 13.29 -7.21 16.60
CA ALA A 105 13.76 -8.06 15.50
C ALA A 105 13.06 -7.77 14.16
N LYS A 106 12.10 -6.83 14.13
CA LYS A 106 11.29 -6.53 12.95
C LYS A 106 11.83 -5.35 12.19
N THR A 107 11.84 -5.46 10.86
CA THR A 107 12.02 -4.35 9.93
C THR A 107 10.95 -4.43 8.86
N TYR A 108 10.18 -3.35 8.70
CA TYR A 108 9.14 -3.26 7.68
C TYR A 108 9.71 -3.57 6.29
N GLY A 109 9.02 -4.41 5.52
CA GLY A 109 9.44 -4.81 4.17
C GLY A 109 10.56 -5.87 4.13
N ALA A 110 10.84 -6.55 5.25
CA ALA A 110 11.63 -7.78 5.24
C ALA A 110 11.00 -8.83 4.29
N PRO A 111 11.77 -9.79 3.73
CA PRO A 111 11.26 -10.78 2.77
C PRO A 111 9.99 -11.54 3.22
N GLU A 112 9.88 -11.81 4.52
CA GLU A 112 8.74 -12.50 5.13
C GLU A 112 7.57 -11.56 5.48
N SER A 113 7.82 -10.25 5.51
CA SER A 113 6.89 -9.18 5.86
C SER A 113 6.22 -8.64 4.61
N ASP A 114 5.04 -9.17 4.25
CA ASP A 114 4.28 -8.68 3.12
C ASP A 114 3.79 -7.23 3.37
N PRO A 115 4.33 -6.22 2.67
CA PRO A 115 4.02 -4.82 3.00
C PRO A 115 2.57 -4.45 2.67
N GLN A 116 1.93 -5.16 1.73
CA GLN A 116 0.55 -4.96 1.32
C GLN A 116 -0.43 -5.41 2.42
N ALA A 117 -0.05 -6.41 3.22
CA ALA A 117 -0.86 -6.91 4.31
C ALA A 117 -1.09 -5.83 5.39
N MET A 118 -0.09 -4.99 5.67
CA MET A 118 -0.24 -3.86 6.58
C MET A 118 -1.33 -2.89 6.11
N LEU A 119 -1.34 -2.56 4.82
CA LEU A 119 -2.33 -1.65 4.25
C LEU A 119 -3.74 -2.25 4.26
N GLU A 120 -3.88 -3.53 3.93
CA GLU A 120 -5.17 -4.22 3.99
C GLU A 120 -5.70 -4.35 5.42
N GLN A 121 -4.82 -4.55 6.42
CA GLN A 121 -5.22 -4.52 7.83
C GLN A 121 -5.77 -3.17 8.27
N LEU A 122 -5.18 -2.06 7.80
CA LEU A 122 -5.74 -0.73 8.03
C LEU A 122 -7.11 -0.58 7.38
N ARG A 123 -7.25 -0.97 6.10
CA ARG A 123 -8.52 -0.88 5.36
C ARG A 123 -9.63 -1.70 6.04
N LYS A 124 -9.37 -2.96 6.36
CA LYS A 124 -10.37 -3.85 6.98
C LYS A 124 -10.67 -3.46 8.42
N GLY A 125 -9.65 -3.07 9.19
CA GLY A 125 -9.78 -2.79 10.61
C GLY A 125 -10.33 -1.42 10.95
N LEU A 126 -10.14 -0.43 10.07
CA LEU A 126 -10.67 0.93 10.21
C LEU A 126 -11.88 1.20 9.29
N GLY A 127 -12.20 0.25 8.39
CA GLY A 127 -13.32 0.31 7.46
C GLY A 127 -12.95 0.89 6.08
N GLU A 128 -13.79 0.60 5.08
CA GLU A 128 -13.57 0.95 3.67
C GLU A 128 -13.33 2.45 3.43
N GLY A 129 -13.92 3.31 4.27
CA GLY A 129 -13.77 4.76 4.18
C GLY A 129 -12.39 5.29 4.58
N PHE A 130 -11.56 4.50 5.25
CA PHE A 130 -10.27 4.96 5.76
C PHE A 130 -9.29 5.36 4.64
N MET A 131 -9.07 4.48 3.64
CA MET A 131 -8.08 4.75 2.58
C MET A 131 -8.41 6.01 1.77
N PRO A 132 -9.67 6.23 1.33
CA PRO A 132 -10.07 7.49 0.70
C PRO A 132 -9.91 8.71 1.61
N ALA A 133 -10.27 8.60 2.90
CA ALA A 133 -10.14 9.68 3.86
C ALA A 133 -8.68 10.08 4.09
N TRP A 134 -7.78 9.10 4.18
CA TRP A 134 -6.35 9.35 4.34
C TRP A 134 -5.73 10.02 3.11
N HIS A 135 -6.05 9.53 1.91
CA HIS A 135 -5.61 10.18 0.67
C HIS A 135 -6.15 11.61 0.53
N ARG A 136 -7.40 11.85 0.93
CA ARG A 136 -7.98 13.19 0.97
C ARG A 136 -7.23 14.10 1.94
N TYR A 137 -7.03 13.64 3.17
CA TYR A 137 -6.30 14.40 4.19
C TYR A 137 -4.92 14.84 3.69
N ILE A 138 -4.15 13.92 3.09
CA ILE A 138 -2.82 14.22 2.55
C ILE A 138 -2.89 15.31 1.47
N ARG A 139 -3.84 15.22 0.53
CA ARG A 139 -3.98 16.18 -0.57
C ARG A 139 -4.45 17.56 -0.11
N GLU A 140 -5.29 17.60 0.92
CA GLU A 140 -5.78 18.85 1.52
C GLU A 140 -4.73 19.50 2.46
N ASN A 141 -3.74 18.74 2.93
CA ASN A 141 -2.76 19.19 3.93
C ASN A 141 -1.31 18.88 3.51
N PRO A 142 -0.83 19.36 2.34
CA PRO A 142 0.51 19.01 1.87
C PRO A 142 1.59 19.49 2.86
N SER A 143 2.45 18.57 3.30
CA SER A 143 3.62 18.90 4.13
C SER A 143 4.78 19.40 3.27
N LYS A 144 5.69 20.21 3.82
CA LYS A 144 6.92 20.57 3.10
C LYS A 144 7.91 19.41 2.98
N ALA A 145 7.83 18.42 3.88
CA ALA A 145 8.73 17.27 3.91
C ALA A 145 7.95 15.95 4.03
N PRO A 146 8.08 15.03 3.07
CA PRO A 146 7.61 13.66 3.23
C PRO A 146 8.50 12.90 4.23
N GLY A 147 7.94 11.91 4.92
CA GLY A 147 8.69 11.12 5.89
C GLY A 147 7.81 10.38 6.88
N LEU A 148 8.44 9.53 7.70
CA LEU A 148 7.77 8.65 8.67
C LEU A 148 6.80 9.42 9.58
N LYS A 149 7.24 10.56 10.13
CA LYS A 149 6.41 11.38 11.01
C LYS A 149 5.10 11.79 10.35
N TYR A 150 5.17 12.35 9.14
CA TYR A 150 3.98 12.83 8.44
C TYR A 150 3.08 11.67 7.99
N PHE A 151 3.67 10.56 7.54
CA PHE A 151 2.92 9.36 7.18
C PHE A 151 2.10 8.83 8.37
N VAL A 152 2.74 8.63 9.53
CA VAL A 152 2.07 8.15 10.73
C VAL A 152 1.02 9.15 11.23
N LEU A 153 1.35 10.44 11.28
CA LEU A 153 0.41 11.49 11.73
C LEU A 153 -0.82 11.60 10.82
N SER A 154 -0.62 11.65 9.51
CA SER A 154 -1.72 11.76 8.54
C SER A 154 -2.65 10.55 8.62
N ALA A 155 -2.10 9.33 8.80
CA ALA A 155 -2.90 8.13 9.03
C ALA A 155 -3.69 8.21 10.34
N CYS A 156 -3.06 8.64 11.44
CA CYS A 156 -3.73 8.81 12.73
C CYS A 156 -4.86 9.86 12.68
N LEU A 157 -4.62 10.98 11.99
CA LEU A 157 -5.58 12.07 11.81
C LEU A 157 -6.78 11.63 10.97
N ALA A 158 -6.53 10.93 9.86
CA ALA A 158 -7.60 10.37 9.03
C ALA A 158 -8.41 9.31 9.77
N ALA A 159 -7.77 8.46 10.58
CA ALA A 159 -8.43 7.43 11.37
C ALA A 159 -9.13 7.96 12.63
N LYS A 160 -8.72 9.13 13.14
CA LYS A 160 -9.02 9.60 14.51
C LYS A 160 -8.68 8.53 15.56
N ARG A 161 -7.55 7.87 15.36
CA ARG A 161 -7.02 6.79 16.19
C ARG A 161 -5.51 6.91 16.32
N ASN A 162 -4.96 6.52 17.46
CA ASN A 162 -3.53 6.38 17.64
C ASN A 162 -3.05 5.05 17.03
N LEU A 163 -2.33 5.13 15.89
CA LEU A 163 -1.85 3.96 15.14
C LEU A 163 -0.37 3.62 15.43
N THR A 164 0.29 4.27 16.39
CA THR A 164 1.73 4.04 16.63
C THR A 164 2.04 2.60 16.99
N GLU A 165 1.25 1.98 17.87
CA GLU A 165 1.39 0.57 18.24
C GLU A 165 1.25 -0.37 17.05
N PHE A 166 0.35 -0.05 16.11
CA PHE A 166 0.18 -0.81 14.88
C PHE A 166 1.41 -0.71 13.97
N PHE A 167 1.89 0.50 13.71
CA PHE A 167 3.10 0.68 12.90
C PHE A 167 4.35 0.11 13.57
N ALA A 168 4.39 0.08 14.89
CA ALA A 168 5.47 -0.54 15.65
C ALA A 168 5.41 -2.07 15.61
N ASP A 169 4.21 -2.66 15.65
CA ASP A 169 4.00 -4.09 15.43
C ASP A 169 4.50 -4.56 14.05
N TRP A 170 4.43 -3.66 13.06
CA TRP A 170 4.94 -3.83 11.70
C TRP A 170 6.41 -3.41 11.52
N GLY A 171 7.12 -3.09 12.60
CA GLY A 171 8.54 -2.71 12.53
C GLY A 171 8.82 -1.47 11.66
N LEU A 172 7.78 -0.70 11.29
CA LEU A 172 7.88 0.54 10.54
C LEU A 172 8.26 1.70 11.47
N LEU A 173 7.61 1.74 12.64
CA LEU A 173 7.90 2.69 13.69
C LEU A 173 8.75 2.01 14.77
N LYS A 174 9.95 2.53 15.04
CA LYS A 174 10.81 2.03 16.12
C LYS A 174 10.49 2.76 17.43
N VAL A 175 10.80 2.12 18.54
CA VAL A 175 10.69 2.75 19.88
C VAL A 175 11.61 3.98 20.02
N THR A 176 12.67 4.04 19.22
CA THR A 176 13.62 5.15 19.15
C THR A 176 13.10 6.36 18.38
N ASP A 177 12.00 6.23 17.62
CA ASP A 177 11.41 7.33 16.85
C ASP A 177 10.56 8.25 17.75
N THR A 178 11.13 8.69 18.86
CA THR A 178 10.45 9.37 19.98
C THR A 178 9.70 10.63 19.54
N GLU A 179 10.20 11.33 18.52
CA GLU A 179 9.52 12.49 17.93
C GLU A 179 8.14 12.12 17.37
N VAL A 180 8.01 10.96 16.72
CA VAL A 180 6.74 10.49 16.14
C VAL A 180 5.78 10.06 17.24
N TRP A 181 6.29 9.29 18.23
CA TRP A 181 5.50 8.86 19.39
C TRP A 181 4.92 10.05 20.15
N ASN A 182 5.74 11.05 20.45
CA ASN A 182 5.31 12.25 21.17
C ASN A 182 4.30 13.07 20.34
N ALA A 183 4.54 13.23 19.03
CA ALA A 183 3.64 13.97 18.16
C ALA A 183 2.25 13.31 18.06
N VAL A 184 2.17 11.98 17.96
CA VAL A 184 0.88 11.28 17.93
C VAL A 184 0.21 11.29 19.29
N SER A 185 0.97 11.11 20.38
CA SER A 185 0.43 11.16 21.75
C SER A 185 -0.26 12.51 22.03
N ALA A 186 0.33 13.61 21.56
CA ALA A 186 -0.23 14.95 21.69
C ALA A 186 -1.59 15.14 20.99
N LEU A 187 -1.96 14.27 20.03
CA LEU A 187 -3.28 14.31 19.39
C LEU A 187 -4.41 13.84 20.31
N GLY A 188 -4.10 13.09 21.38
CA GLY A 188 -5.09 12.59 22.35
C GLY A 188 -6.08 11.57 21.77
N PHE A 189 -5.81 10.97 20.61
CA PHE A 189 -6.68 9.96 20.04
C PHE A 189 -6.61 8.63 20.80
N PRO A 190 -7.74 7.93 20.96
CA PRO A 190 -7.72 6.59 21.52
C PRO A 190 -7.05 5.60 20.55
N TYR A 191 -6.51 4.52 21.09
CA TYR A 191 -6.06 3.38 20.29
C TYR A 191 -7.24 2.71 19.56
N PRO A 192 -7.00 1.97 18.47
CA PRO A 192 -8.00 1.10 17.87
C PRO A 192 -8.60 0.13 18.90
N SER A 193 -9.90 -0.15 18.79
CA SER A 193 -10.62 -1.05 19.72
C SER A 193 -10.22 -2.53 19.58
N GLN A 194 -9.44 -2.85 18.54
CA GLN A 194 -8.94 -4.18 18.27
C GLN A 194 -7.50 -4.11 17.79
N ARG A 195 -6.75 -5.21 17.92
CA ARG A 195 -5.39 -5.31 17.41
C ARG A 195 -5.41 -5.45 15.90
N LEU A 196 -5.19 -4.34 15.19
CA LEU A 196 -5.22 -4.31 13.72
C LEU A 196 -4.22 -5.30 13.07
N SER A 197 -3.06 -5.51 13.69
CA SER A 197 -2.03 -6.45 13.21
C SER A 197 -2.46 -7.94 13.26
N ALA A 198 -3.54 -8.26 13.97
CA ALA A 198 -4.10 -9.62 14.02
C ALA A 198 -5.20 -9.86 12.96
N ILE A 199 -5.60 -8.83 12.22
CA ILE A 199 -6.62 -8.97 11.18
C ILE A 199 -6.01 -9.70 9.99
N ARG A 200 -6.68 -10.76 9.52
CA ARG A 200 -6.28 -11.41 8.27
C ARG A 200 -6.53 -10.45 7.10
N PRO A 201 -5.53 -10.06 6.30
CA PRO A 201 -5.67 -9.05 5.25
C PRO A 201 -6.45 -9.60 4.05
N TYR A 202 -6.06 -10.76 3.55
CA TYR A 202 -6.57 -11.33 2.30
C TYR A 202 -7.77 -12.25 2.54
N ARG A 203 -8.57 -12.47 1.49
CA ARG A 203 -9.64 -13.47 1.50
C ARG A 203 -9.02 -14.87 1.37
N ASP A 204 -9.67 -15.87 1.94
CA ASP A 204 -9.43 -17.29 1.62
C ASP A 204 -9.91 -17.61 0.20
#